data_AF-A0AA38IH78-F1
#
_entry.id   AF-A0AA38IH78-F1
#
_cell.length_a   1.000
_cell.length_b   1.000
_cell.length_c   1.000
_cell.angle_alpha   90.00
_cell.angle_beta   90.00
_cell.angle_gamma   90.00
#
_symmetry.space_group_name_H-M   'P 1'
#
loop_
_entity.id
_entity.type
_entity.pdbx_description
1 polymer ?
#
loop_
_entity_poly.entity_id
_entity_poly.type
_entity_poly.pdbx_seq_one_letter_code
_entity_poly.pdbx_strand_id
1 'polypeptide(L)'
;MKKVIEELVTENKKLREEIEHVKSGKQQTGESGPEVEEAAVEEAVERIHRSHNVIIRGVPEYQGEAAQQKQADEEIVMNLIKSAIPSDLGQSVLNLTRLGKLIPNRCRIIKVEFNNPNIVKKLIRHRFGNNIFFNTDLTRLQQNRAFAVRKAS
;
A
#
# COMPACT_ATOMS: atom_id res chain seq x y z
N MET A 1 -62.90 -21.83 -0.84
CA MET A 1 -62.57 -20.41 -0.59
C MET A 1 -62.00 -20.18 0.80
N LYS A 2 -62.67 -20.53 1.92
CA LYS A 2 -62.13 -20.28 3.28
C LYS A 2 -60.75 -20.91 3.55
N LYS A 3 -60.54 -22.19 3.19
CA LYS A 3 -59.22 -22.86 3.33
C LYS A 3 -58.08 -22.16 2.57
N VAL A 4 -58.35 -21.72 1.34
CA VAL A 4 -57.37 -21.01 0.50
C VAL A 4 -56.99 -19.66 1.10
N ILE A 5 -57.97 -18.97 1.72
CA ILE A 5 -57.73 -17.69 2.41
C ILE A 5 -56.89 -17.93 3.67
N GLU A 6 -57.16 -18.98 4.44
CA GLU A 6 -56.38 -19.33 5.63
C GLU A 6 -54.92 -19.69 5.28
N GLU A 7 -54.71 -20.48 4.22
CA GLU A 7 -53.38 -20.82 3.71
C GLU A 7 -52.59 -19.57 3.29
N LEU A 8 -53.22 -18.65 2.54
CA LEU A 8 -52.61 -17.38 2.12
C LEU A 8 -52.26 -16.47 3.30
N VAL A 9 -53.06 -16.47 4.37
CA VAL A 9 -52.78 -15.69 5.58
C VAL A 9 -51.58 -16.27 6.33
N THR A 10 -51.49 -17.60 6.45
CA THR A 10 -50.32 -18.25 7.06
C THR A 10 -49.04 -18.03 6.26
N GLU A 11 -49.12 -18.06 4.94
CA GLU A 11 -47.96 -17.84 4.07
C GLU A 11 -47.48 -16.37 4.11
N ASN A 12 -48.41 -15.41 4.07
CA ASN A 12 -48.07 -14.00 4.27
C ASN A 12 -47.45 -13.72 5.63
N LYS A 13 -47.89 -14.42 6.68
CA LYS A 13 -47.29 -14.31 8.01
C LYS A 13 -45.85 -14.82 8.03
N LYS A 14 -45.59 -15.99 7.44
CA LYS A 14 -44.22 -16.52 7.29
C LYS A 14 -43.32 -15.60 6.50
N LEU A 15 -43.78 -15.07 5.37
CA LEU A 15 -42.99 -14.15 4.53
C LEU A 15 -42.64 -12.86 5.29
N ARG A 16 -43.54 -12.35 6.14
CA ARG A 16 -43.26 -11.17 6.98
C ARG A 16 -42.21 -11.45 8.04
N GLU A 17 -42.27 -12.63 8.69
CA GLU A 17 -41.26 -13.07 9.66
C GLU A 17 -39.88 -13.27 9.00
N GLU A 18 -39.85 -13.83 7.79
CA GLU A 18 -38.61 -14.00 7.01
C GLU A 18 -38.01 -12.65 6.58
N ILE A 19 -38.84 -11.69 6.17
CA ILE A 19 -38.39 -10.32 5.85
C ILE A 19 -37.83 -9.60 7.09
N GLU A 20 -38.46 -9.77 8.27
CA GLU A 20 -37.93 -9.20 9.52
C GLU A 20 -36.58 -9.83 9.90
N HIS A 21 -36.42 -11.15 9.73
CA HIS A 21 -35.15 -11.82 9.95
C HIS A 21 -34.05 -11.34 9.00
N VAL A 22 -34.37 -11.13 7.71
CA VAL A 22 -33.41 -10.59 6.74
C VAL A 22 -33.07 -9.12 7.03
N LYS A 23 -34.03 -8.31 7.48
CA LYS A 23 -33.78 -6.90 7.86
C LYS A 23 -32.97 -6.77 9.14
N SER A 24 -33.25 -7.58 10.16
CA SER A 24 -32.50 -7.61 11.42
C SER A 24 -31.11 -8.24 11.24
N GLY A 25 -30.98 -9.25 10.38
CA GLY A 25 -29.69 -9.84 10.02
C GLY A 25 -28.75 -8.86 9.33
N LYS A 26 -29.28 -7.97 8.48
CA LYS A 26 -28.50 -6.86 7.86
C LYS A 26 -28.07 -5.78 8.85
N GLN A 27 -28.70 -5.67 10.02
CA GLN A 27 -28.31 -4.72 11.06
C GLN A 27 -27.27 -5.31 12.03
N GLN A 28 -27.06 -6.63 12.06
CA GLN A 28 -26.09 -7.30 12.93
C GLN A 28 -24.76 -7.63 12.26
N THR A 29 -24.67 -7.55 10.93
CA THR A 29 -23.39 -7.41 10.23
C THR A 29 -22.96 -5.95 10.33
N GLY A 30 -22.12 -5.65 11.33
CA GLY A 30 -21.63 -4.30 11.60
C GLY A 30 -21.10 -3.60 10.34
N GLU A 31 -21.51 -2.34 10.17
CA GLU A 31 -20.82 -1.30 9.40
C GLU A 31 -20.32 -1.66 7.98
N SER A 32 -20.98 -2.55 7.23
CA SER A 32 -20.74 -2.67 5.78
C SER A 32 -21.63 -1.68 5.03
N GLY A 33 -21.41 -0.38 5.26
CA GLY A 33 -21.95 0.66 4.40
C GLY A 33 -21.17 0.70 3.08
N PRO A 34 -21.76 1.17 1.96
CA PRO A 34 -21.06 1.30 0.69
C PRO A 34 -19.76 2.12 0.79
N GLU A 35 -19.69 3.08 1.71
CA GLU A 35 -18.49 3.88 1.99
C GLU A 35 -17.34 3.05 2.61
N VAL A 36 -17.66 2.04 3.42
CA VAL A 36 -16.65 1.17 4.05
C VAL A 36 -16.10 0.18 3.04
N GLU A 37 -16.95 -0.32 2.13
CA GLU A 37 -16.52 -1.18 1.02
C GLU A 37 -15.64 -0.40 0.03
N GLU A 38 -16.01 0.83 -0.32
CA GLU A 38 -15.22 1.69 -1.22
C GLU A 38 -13.83 1.99 -0.65
N ALA A 39 -13.75 2.37 0.63
CA ALA A 39 -12.48 2.62 1.31
C ALA A 39 -11.57 1.37 1.35
N ALA A 40 -12.16 0.17 1.50
CA ALA A 40 -11.41 -1.08 1.48
C ALA A 40 -10.87 -1.40 0.08
N VAL A 41 -11.66 -1.15 -0.97
CA VAL A 41 -11.23 -1.33 -2.37
C VAL A 41 -10.12 -0.34 -2.72
N GLU A 42 -10.27 0.94 -2.34
CA GLU A 42 -9.26 1.96 -2.59
C GLU A 42 -7.92 1.61 -1.91
N GLU A 43 -7.96 1.12 -0.66
CA GLU A 43 -6.75 0.65 0.02
C GLU A 43 -6.09 -0.48 -0.76
N ALA A 44 -6.86 -1.48 -1.19
CA ALA A 44 -6.31 -2.64 -1.88
C ALA A 44 -5.63 -2.24 -3.18
N VAL A 45 -6.26 -1.33 -3.94
CA VAL A 45 -5.69 -0.76 -5.17
C VAL A 45 -4.42 0.02 -4.87
N GLU A 46 -4.43 0.88 -3.84
CA GLU A 46 -3.25 1.66 -3.44
C GLU A 46 -2.10 0.74 -3.02
N ARG A 47 -2.40 -0.32 -2.28
CA ARG A 47 -1.41 -1.30 -1.82
C ARG A 47 -0.77 -2.05 -2.97
N ILE A 48 -1.55 -2.44 -3.99
CA ILE A 48 -1.03 -3.08 -5.19
C ILE A 48 -0.08 -2.11 -5.92
N HIS A 49 -0.48 -0.85 -6.12
CA HIS A 49 0.39 0.14 -6.74
C HIS A 49 1.67 0.37 -5.93
N ARG A 50 1.57 0.57 -4.61
CA ARG A 50 2.74 0.82 -3.75
C ARG A 50 3.65 -0.40 -3.57
N SER A 51 3.18 -1.62 -3.84
CA SER A 51 4.02 -2.81 -3.82
C SER A 51 5.14 -2.81 -4.87
N HIS A 52 5.01 -1.94 -5.88
CA HIS A 52 6.00 -1.70 -6.92
C HIS A 52 7.04 -0.65 -6.51
N ASN A 53 6.85 0.01 -5.36
CA ASN A 53 7.69 1.11 -4.93
C ASN A 53 8.63 0.67 -3.81
N VAL A 54 9.85 1.21 -3.83
CA VAL A 54 10.76 1.15 -2.68
C VAL A 54 11.13 2.55 -2.24
N ILE A 55 11.28 2.70 -0.93
CA ILE A 55 11.67 3.92 -0.26
C ILE A 55 13.11 3.76 0.20
N ILE A 56 14.03 4.52 -0.40
CA ILE A 56 15.45 4.51 -0.07
C ILE A 56 15.76 5.72 0.81
N ARG A 57 16.42 5.46 1.95
CA ARG A 57 16.87 6.49 2.90
C ARG A 57 18.39 6.48 2.99
N GLY A 58 18.98 7.60 3.38
CA GLY A 58 20.42 7.70 3.66
C GLY A 58 21.31 7.92 2.44
N VAL A 59 20.72 8.18 1.26
CA VAL A 59 21.48 8.57 0.07
C VAL A 59 21.83 10.06 0.16
N PRO A 60 23.13 10.43 0.19
CA PRO A 60 23.56 11.82 0.27
C PRO A 60 22.92 12.70 -0.81
N GLU A 61 22.63 13.96 -0.48
CA GLU A 61 22.22 14.95 -1.48
C GLU A 61 23.40 15.27 -2.41
N TYR A 62 23.11 15.53 -3.68
CA TYR A 62 24.15 15.96 -4.62
C TYR A 62 24.48 17.43 -4.32
N GLN A 63 25.78 17.73 -4.21
CA GLN A 63 26.25 19.08 -3.87
C GLN A 63 26.53 19.96 -5.09
N GLY A 64 26.40 19.41 -6.31
CA GLY A 64 26.58 20.15 -7.55
C GLY A 64 25.29 20.79 -8.06
N GLU A 65 25.22 21.02 -9.38
CA GLU A 65 24.07 21.63 -10.01
C GLU A 65 22.80 20.78 -9.89
N ALA A 66 21.66 21.44 -9.64
CA ALA A 66 20.37 20.77 -9.50
C ALA A 66 19.97 19.97 -10.76
N ALA A 67 20.41 20.39 -11.96
CA ALA A 67 20.15 19.69 -13.21
C ALA A 67 20.79 18.29 -13.25
N GLN A 68 21.91 18.09 -12.55
CA GLN A 68 22.65 16.83 -12.51
C GLN A 68 22.23 15.92 -11.34
N GLN A 69 21.46 16.43 -10.39
CA GLN A 69 20.97 15.67 -9.22
C GLN A 69 20.28 14.37 -9.62
N LYS A 70 19.42 14.42 -10.64
CA LYS A 70 18.68 13.25 -11.10
C LYS A 70 19.61 12.16 -11.62
N GLN A 71 20.59 12.54 -12.44
CA GLN A 71 21.56 11.61 -13.02
C GLN A 71 22.47 11.00 -11.93
N ALA A 72 22.93 11.81 -10.97
CA ALA A 72 23.72 11.33 -9.85
C ALA A 72 22.92 10.35 -8.96
N ASP A 73 21.65 10.64 -8.72
CA ASP A 73 20.77 9.74 -7.96
C ASP A 73 20.53 8.42 -8.68
N GLU A 74 20.27 8.47 -9.99
CA GLU A 74 20.12 7.29 -10.83
C GLU A 74 21.38 6.42 -10.79
N GLU A 75 22.56 7.01 -10.94
CA GLU A 75 23.81 6.26 -10.90
C GLU A 75 24.02 5.55 -9.55
N ILE A 76 23.86 6.28 -8.44
CA ILE A 76 24.02 5.73 -7.09
C ILE A 76 23.00 4.61 -6.84
N VAL A 77 21.72 4.86 -7.13
CA VAL A 77 20.66 3.89 -6.89
C VAL A 77 20.84 2.65 -7.75
N MET A 78 21.19 2.80 -9.03
CA MET A 78 21.45 1.66 -9.89
C MET A 78 22.63 0.84 -9.38
N ASN A 79 23.71 1.48 -8.92
CA ASN A 79 24.84 0.75 -8.32
C ASN A 79 24.45 0.00 -7.04
N LEU A 80 23.58 0.55 -6.20
CA LEU A 80 23.03 -0.14 -5.03
C LEU A 80 22.15 -1.32 -5.43
N ILE A 81 21.27 -1.16 -6.42
CA ILE A 81 20.46 -2.28 -6.91
C ILE A 81 21.38 -3.36 -7.51
N LYS A 82 22.49 -2.95 -8.16
CA LYS A 82 23.43 -3.86 -8.84
C LYS A 82 24.09 -4.81 -7.86
N SER A 83 24.48 -4.31 -6.70
CA SER A 83 25.09 -5.12 -5.66
C SER A 83 24.11 -6.11 -5.03
N ALA A 84 22.82 -5.76 -4.97
CA ALA A 84 21.79 -6.63 -4.38
C ALA A 84 21.25 -7.69 -5.33
N ILE A 85 21.04 -7.37 -6.61
CA ILE A 85 20.38 -8.25 -7.59
C ILE A 85 21.10 -8.18 -8.95
N PRO A 86 22.24 -8.87 -9.14
CA PRO A 86 23.11 -8.76 -10.32
C PRO A 86 22.47 -9.10 -11.68
N SER A 87 21.31 -9.76 -11.71
CA SER A 87 20.67 -10.27 -12.93
C SER A 87 19.50 -9.44 -13.48
N ASP A 88 18.87 -8.55 -12.70
CA ASP A 88 17.49 -8.06 -12.99
C ASP A 88 17.41 -6.54 -13.30
N LEU A 89 18.49 -5.95 -13.82
CA LEU A 89 18.96 -4.66 -13.28
C LEU A 89 18.64 -3.34 -13.99
N GLY A 90 18.48 -3.33 -15.31
CA GLY A 90 18.37 -2.06 -16.05
C GLY A 90 16.94 -1.69 -16.41
N GLN A 91 16.16 -2.67 -16.86
CA GLN A 91 14.90 -2.45 -17.57
C GLN A 91 13.67 -2.40 -16.65
N SER A 92 13.87 -2.57 -15.34
CA SER A 92 12.77 -2.70 -14.40
C SER A 92 12.48 -1.44 -13.60
N VAL A 93 13.35 -0.43 -13.62
CA VAL A 93 13.10 0.86 -12.94
C VAL A 93 12.29 1.75 -13.86
N LEU A 94 11.10 2.15 -13.43
CA LEU A 94 10.20 3.04 -14.18
C LEU A 94 10.46 4.50 -13.87
N ASN A 95 10.65 4.82 -12.59
CA ASN A 95 10.82 6.19 -12.13
C ASN A 95 11.67 6.25 -10.86
N LEU A 96 12.39 7.35 -10.71
CA LEU A 96 13.20 7.67 -9.55
C LEU A 96 12.97 9.14 -9.20
N THR A 97 12.59 9.42 -7.96
CA THR A 97 12.32 10.79 -7.52
C THR A 97 12.65 11.01 -6.05
N ARG A 98 13.30 12.13 -5.72
CA ARG A 98 13.47 12.59 -4.33
C ARG A 98 12.18 13.19 -3.79
N LEU A 99 11.80 12.77 -2.59
CA LEU A 99 10.61 13.25 -1.89
C LEU A 99 10.98 14.23 -0.78
N GLY A 100 10.18 15.30 -0.68
CA GLY A 100 10.28 16.31 0.38
C GLY A 100 11.14 17.52 0.02
N LYS A 101 11.16 18.49 0.95
CA LYS A 101 11.94 19.73 0.82
C LYS A 101 13.40 19.47 1.15
N LEU A 102 14.30 20.19 0.47
CA LEU A 102 15.72 20.17 0.80
C LEU A 102 15.94 20.81 2.17
N ILE A 103 16.56 20.08 3.09
CA ILE A 103 16.90 20.56 4.44
C ILE A 103 18.41 20.36 4.61
N PRO A 104 19.16 21.38 5.06
CA PRO A 104 20.59 21.25 5.33
C PRO A 104 20.88 20.08 6.28
N ASN A 105 21.95 19.34 6.01
CA ASN A 105 22.39 18.18 6.80
C ASN A 105 21.37 17.04 6.93
N ARG A 106 20.36 16.99 6.06
CA ARG A 106 19.43 15.86 5.97
C ARG A 106 19.32 15.35 4.55
N CYS A 107 19.41 14.04 4.41
CA CYS A 107 19.17 13.36 3.14
C CYS A 107 17.67 13.23 2.93
N ARG A 108 17.17 13.71 1.78
CA ARG A 108 15.80 13.37 1.35
C ARG A 108 15.71 11.89 1.04
N ILE A 109 14.47 11.44 1.06
CA ILE A 109 14.11 10.07 0.73
C ILE A 109 14.02 9.97 -0.79
N ILE A 110 14.53 8.88 -1.37
CA ILE A 110 14.33 8.57 -2.78
C ILE A 110 13.22 7.53 -2.87
N LYS A 111 12.20 7.80 -3.69
CA LYS A 111 11.22 6.82 -4.12
C LYS A 111 11.65 6.27 -5.47
N VAL A 112 11.68 4.94 -5.57
CA VAL A 112 11.95 4.24 -6.83
C VAL A 112 10.75 3.36 -7.15
N GLU A 113 10.28 3.44 -8.38
CA GLU A 113 9.14 2.67 -8.89
C GLU A 113 9.66 1.61 -9.85
N PHE A 114 9.21 0.37 -9.65
CA PHE A 114 9.62 -0.77 -10.46
C PHE A 114 8.45 -1.32 -11.28
N ASN A 115 8.75 -1.90 -12.43
CA ASN A 115 7.76 -2.65 -13.19
C ASN A 115 7.39 -3.98 -12.51
N ASN A 116 8.28 -4.52 -11.68
CA ASN A 116 8.10 -5.83 -11.05
C ASN A 116 8.21 -5.74 -9.51
N PRO A 117 7.13 -6.08 -8.76
CA PRO A 117 7.12 -5.97 -7.30
C PRO A 117 7.98 -7.04 -6.62
N ASN A 118 8.39 -8.10 -7.34
CA ASN A 118 9.31 -9.10 -6.80
C ASN A 118 10.71 -8.54 -6.57
N ILE A 119 11.13 -7.56 -7.36
CA ILE A 119 12.41 -6.85 -7.18
C ILE A 119 12.39 -6.12 -5.84
N VAL A 120 11.30 -5.41 -5.54
CA VAL A 120 11.11 -4.71 -4.26
C VAL A 120 11.27 -5.68 -3.07
N LYS A 121 10.62 -6.85 -3.14
CA LYS A 121 10.76 -7.89 -2.10
C LYS A 121 12.19 -8.38 -1.93
N LYS A 122 12.94 -8.58 -3.02
CA LYS A 122 14.35 -8.98 -2.98
C LYS A 122 15.21 -7.88 -2.36
N LEU A 123 15.00 -6.62 -2.76
CA LEU A 123 15.75 -5.45 -2.25
C LEU A 123 15.56 -5.25 -0.75
N ILE A 124 14.33 -5.34 -0.25
CA ILE A 124 14.04 -5.15 1.19
C ILE A 124 14.70 -6.24 2.05
N ARG A 125 14.84 -7.47 1.53
CA ARG A 125 15.49 -8.58 2.22
C ARG A 125 17.02 -8.44 2.23
N HIS A 126 17.57 -7.72 1.26
CA HIS A 126 19.00 -7.49 1.17
C HIS A 126 19.43 -6.46 2.23
N ARG A 127 20.48 -6.79 2.99
CA ARG A 127 21.06 -5.85 3.95
C ARG A 127 22.15 -5.05 3.27
N PHE A 128 21.89 -3.76 3.09
CA PHE A 128 22.90 -2.83 2.58
C PHE A 128 23.86 -2.44 3.72
N GLY A 129 25.16 -2.58 3.48
CA GLY A 129 26.22 -2.40 4.48
C GLY A 129 26.54 -0.96 4.87
N ASN A 130 25.74 0.00 4.43
CA ASN A 130 25.93 1.43 4.65
C ASN A 130 24.72 1.98 5.41
N ASN A 131 24.75 3.22 5.91
CA ASN A 131 23.60 3.92 6.52
C ASN A 131 22.42 4.17 5.54
N ILE A 132 22.28 3.32 4.52
CA ILE A 132 21.29 3.33 3.48
C ILE A 132 20.28 2.23 3.77
N PHE A 133 19.00 2.59 3.79
CA PHE A 133 17.92 1.68 4.15
C PHE A 133 16.88 1.62 3.04
N PHE A 134 16.49 0.40 2.68
CA PHE A 134 15.43 0.13 1.71
C PHE A 134 14.18 -0.31 2.48
N ASN A 135 13.11 0.46 2.34
CA ASN A 135 11.85 0.24 3.05
C ASN A 135 10.71 0.06 2.03
N THR A 136 9.66 -0.66 2.45
CA THR A 136 8.39 -0.71 1.73
C THR A 136 7.73 0.66 1.70
N ASP A 137 7.15 1.04 0.56
CA ASP A 137 6.18 2.13 0.50
C ASP A 137 4.83 1.64 1.06
N LEU A 138 4.49 2.09 2.27
CA LEU A 138 3.28 1.66 2.97
C LEU A 138 2.15 2.67 2.76
N THR A 139 0.93 2.17 2.57
CA THR A 139 -0.30 3.00 2.57
C THR A 139 -0.45 3.72 3.92
N ARG A 140 -1.26 4.80 3.97
CA ARG A 140 -1.48 5.53 5.23
C ARG A 140 -2.01 4.62 6.34
N LEU A 141 -2.92 3.72 6.00
CA LEU A 141 -3.48 2.75 6.93
C LEU A 141 -2.39 1.81 7.48
N GLN A 142 -1.51 1.31 6.62
CA GLN A 142 -0.38 0.47 7.02
C GLN A 142 0.62 1.22 7.89
N GLN A 143 0.93 2.48 7.57
CA GLN A 143 1.80 3.32 8.38
C GLN A 143 1.22 3.51 9.78
N ASN A 144 -0.05 3.88 9.89
CA ASN A 144 -0.73 4.07 11.17
C ASN A 144 -0.68 2.81 12.04
N ARG A 145 -0.93 1.64 11.45
CA ARG A 145 -0.82 0.35 12.15
C ARG A 145 0.62 0.08 12.62
N ALA A 146 1.62 0.31 11.78
CA ALA A 146 3.02 0.11 12.16
C ALA A 146 3.47 1.05 13.30
N PHE A 147 2.99 2.30 13.30
CA PHE A 147 3.25 3.24 14.40
C PHE A 147 2.55 2.85 15.70
N ALA A 148 1.31 2.35 15.63
CA ALA A 148 0.58 1.91 16.82
C ALA A 148 1.28 0.73 17.52
N VAL A 149 1.75 -0.26 16.76
CA VAL A 149 2.50 -1.41 17.30
C VAL A 149 3.78 -0.96 18.02
N ARG A 150 4.52 -0.01 17.44
CA ARG A 150 5.75 0.52 18.04
C ARG A 150 5.54 1.28 19.35
N LYS A 151 4.38 1.91 19.55
CA LYS A 151 4.08 2.62 20.81
C LYS A 151 3.70 1.67 21.94
N ALA A 152 3.27 0.46 21.61
CA ALA A 152 2.87 -0.57 22.57
C ALA A 152 4.03 -1.49 23.00
N SER A 153 5.22 -1.33 22.40
CA SER A 153 6.45 -2.09 22.70
C SER A 153 7.41 -1.23 23.53
#